data_AF-A0A1S1U6T9-F1
#
_entry.id   AF-A0A1S1U6T9-F1
#
_cell.length_a   1.000
_cell.length_b   1.000
_cell.length_c   1.000
_cell.angle_alpha   90.00
_cell.angle_beta   90.00
_cell.angle_gamma   90.00
#
_symmetry.space_group_name_H-M   'P 1'
#
loop_
_entity.id
_entity.type
_entity.pdbx_description
1 polymer ?
#
loop_
_entity_poly.entity_id
_entity_poly.type
_entity_poly.pdbx_seq_one_letter_code
_entity_poly.pdbx_strand_id
1 'polypeptide(L)'
;MSALGTLAGGAVGGIWKAAAIALAAVLLVVASSTGTGWWLAAGDRDTARAALVLEQRVSAELRASITEQNRAIDGMAKATLEAQERGAAAQAAAATKGRKYDAALVQITGARAKTCDEAMPAVRLLLEGVR
;
A
#
# COMPACT_ATOMS: atom_id res chain seq x y z
N MET A 1 -59.39 48.53 55.81
CA MET A 1 -58.28 47.78 55.20
C MET A 1 -56.99 48.34 55.75
N SER A 2 -56.22 47.56 56.51
CA SER A 2 -55.03 48.05 57.22
C SER A 2 -53.85 48.25 56.27
N ALA A 3 -53.04 49.28 56.50
CA ALA A 3 -51.82 49.59 55.74
C ALA A 3 -50.84 48.40 55.67
N LEU A 4 -50.88 47.51 56.68
CA LEU A 4 -50.18 46.23 56.72
C LEU A 4 -50.66 45.24 55.64
N GLY A 5 -51.94 45.21 55.31
CA GLY A 5 -52.49 44.35 54.25
C GLY A 5 -52.10 44.81 52.84
N THR A 6 -51.97 46.12 52.62
CA THR A 6 -51.46 46.69 51.37
C THR A 6 -49.95 46.55 51.22
N LEU A 7 -49.18 46.65 52.31
CA LEU A 7 -47.74 46.38 52.30
C LEU A 7 -47.44 44.89 52.10
N ALA A 8 -48.21 43.99 52.74
CA ALA A 8 -48.11 42.55 52.53
C ALA A 8 -48.51 42.17 51.09
N GLY A 9 -49.57 42.75 50.53
CA GLY A 9 -49.97 42.55 49.14
C GLY A 9 -48.93 43.05 48.12
N GLY A 10 -48.30 44.21 48.39
CA GLY A 10 -47.21 44.76 47.58
C GLY A 10 -45.92 43.93 47.64
N ALA A 11 -45.58 43.39 48.82
CA ALA A 11 -44.43 42.51 49.02
C ALA A 11 -44.60 41.17 48.30
N VAL A 12 -45.79 40.56 48.38
CA VAL A 12 -46.10 39.29 47.69
C VAL A 12 -46.11 39.48 46.16
N GLY A 13 -46.56 40.64 45.66
CA GLY A 13 -46.52 40.97 44.22
C GLY A 13 -45.11 41.21 43.66
N GLY A 14 -44.15 41.61 44.50
CA GLY A 14 -42.76 41.87 44.12
C GLY A 14 -41.86 40.64 44.17
N ILE A 15 -42.03 39.79 45.20
CA ILE A 15 -41.20 38.58 45.40
C ILE A 15 -41.37 37.59 44.24
N TRP A 16 -42.60 37.39 43.74
CA TRP A 16 -42.82 36.51 42.60
C TRP A 16 -42.14 37.01 41.32
N LYS A 17 -42.12 38.33 41.09
CA LYS A 17 -41.40 38.93 39.95
C LYS A 17 -39.89 38.72 40.06
N ALA A 18 -39.32 38.94 41.25
CA ALA A 18 -37.90 38.70 41.49
C ALA A 18 -37.54 37.21 41.30
N ALA A 19 -38.37 36.30 41.81
CA ALA A 19 -38.19 34.86 41.62
C ALA A 19 -38.29 34.46 40.14
N ALA A 20 -39.24 35.03 39.38
CA ALA A 20 -39.38 34.78 37.95
C ALA A 20 -38.16 35.28 37.16
N ILE A 21 -37.62 36.46 37.49
CA ILE A 21 -36.40 36.99 36.86
C ILE A 21 -35.20 36.11 37.19
N ALA A 22 -35.04 35.69 38.45
CA ALA A 22 -33.96 34.80 38.85
C ALA A 22 -34.04 33.46 38.10
N LEU A 23 -35.24 32.87 37.99
CA LEU A 23 -35.46 31.63 37.25
C LEU A 23 -35.19 31.81 35.75
N ALA A 24 -35.62 32.92 35.16
CA ALA A 24 -35.32 33.23 33.76
C ALA A 24 -33.81 33.38 33.52
N ALA A 25 -33.08 34.03 34.44
CA ALA A 25 -31.63 34.15 34.34
C ALA A 25 -30.93 32.79 34.43
N VAL A 26 -31.36 31.92 35.35
CA VAL A 26 -30.83 30.55 35.46
C VAL A 26 -31.10 29.75 34.18
N LEU A 27 -32.33 29.80 33.65
CA LEU A 27 -32.68 29.11 32.41
C LEU A 27 -31.87 29.62 31.22
N LEU A 28 -31.63 30.93 31.13
CA LEU A 28 -30.79 31.53 30.10
C LEU A 28 -29.36 30.99 30.17
N VAL A 29 -28.77 30.92 31.37
CA VAL A 29 -27.42 30.39 31.58
C VAL A 29 -27.35 28.91 31.21
N VAL A 30 -28.33 28.10 31.62
CA VAL A 30 -28.37 26.67 31.29
C VAL A 30 -28.55 26.45 29.79
N ALA A 31 -29.48 27.15 29.14
CA ALA A 31 -29.71 27.03 27.71
C ALA A 31 -28.49 27.48 26.89
N SER A 32 -27.83 28.57 27.31
CA SER A 32 -26.65 29.08 26.62
C SER A 32 -25.44 28.15 26.77
N SER A 33 -25.21 27.63 27.98
CA SER A 33 -24.08 26.72 28.24
C SER A 33 -24.24 25.36 27.57
N THR A 34 -25.45 24.78 27.61
CA THR A 34 -25.76 23.52 26.92
C THR A 34 -25.72 23.69 25.39
N GLY A 35 -26.28 24.78 24.86
CA GLY A 35 -26.22 25.08 23.43
C GLY A 35 -24.79 25.26 22.92
N THR A 36 -23.96 26.01 23.66
CA THR A 36 -22.54 26.21 23.30
C THR A 36 -21.75 24.90 23.42
N GLY A 37 -21.98 24.12 24.47
CA GLY A 37 -21.33 22.82 24.65
C GLY A 37 -21.67 21.83 23.53
N TRP A 38 -22.94 21.79 23.09
CA TRP A 38 -23.37 20.96 21.97
C TRP A 38 -22.74 21.41 20.65
N TRP A 39 -22.64 22.73 20.43
CA TRP A 39 -22.02 23.27 19.23
C TRP A 39 -20.52 22.94 19.14
N LEU A 40 -19.79 23.06 20.24
CA LEU A 40 -18.38 22.66 20.31
C LEU A 40 -18.21 21.15 20.08
N ALA A 41 -19.01 20.33 20.74
CA ALA A 41 -18.97 18.88 20.57
C ALA A 41 -19.31 18.45 19.13
N ALA A 42 -20.23 19.14 18.47
CA ALA A 42 -20.54 18.91 17.06
C ALA A 42 -19.35 19.28 16.15
N GLY A 43 -18.68 20.41 16.42
CA GLY A 43 -17.47 20.82 15.70
C GLY A 43 -16.33 19.80 15.83
N ASP A 44 -16.04 19.33 17.04
CA ASP A 44 -15.01 18.31 17.30
C ASP A 44 -15.36 16.97 16.60
N ARG A 45 -16.64 16.60 16.64
CA ARG A 45 -17.13 15.42 15.93
C ARG A 45 -16.93 15.53 14.41
N ASP A 46 -17.25 16.68 13.83
CA ASP A 46 -17.17 16.87 12.38
C ASP A 46 -15.71 16.94 11.90
N THR A 47 -14.83 17.57 12.67
CA THR A 47 -13.38 17.56 12.39
C THR A 47 -12.79 16.15 12.51
N ALA A 48 -13.15 15.39 13.54
CA ALA A 48 -12.73 13.99 13.70
C ALA A 48 -13.25 13.10 12.56
N ARG A 49 -14.48 13.32 12.09
CA ARG A 49 -15.05 12.61 10.94
C ARG A 49 -14.32 12.94 9.64
N ALA A 50 -14.00 14.21 9.41
CA ALA A 50 -13.23 14.63 8.24
C ALA A 50 -11.83 13.97 8.24
N ALA A 51 -11.14 13.98 9.39
CA ALA A 51 -9.86 13.30 9.56
C ALA A 51 -9.97 11.77 9.31
N LEU A 52 -11.01 11.13 9.86
CA LEU A 52 -11.24 9.70 9.65
C LEU A 52 -11.45 9.35 8.17
N VAL A 53 -12.23 10.16 7.45
CA VAL A 53 -12.47 9.95 6.00
C VAL A 53 -11.17 10.13 5.21
N LEU A 54 -10.33 11.09 5.58
CA LEU A 54 -9.02 11.30 4.95
C LEU A 54 -8.12 10.07 5.16
N GLU A 55 -7.98 9.60 6.40
CA GLU A 55 -7.19 8.41 6.74
C GLU A 55 -7.70 7.15 6.03
N GLN A 56 -9.02 6.98 5.94
CA GLN A 56 -9.62 5.87 5.20
C GLN A 56 -9.27 5.91 3.70
N ARG A 57 -9.26 7.09 3.09
CA ARG A 57 -8.87 7.26 1.68
C ARG A 57 -7.40 6.95 1.47
N VAL A 58 -6.51 7.51 2.30
CA VAL A 58 -5.07 7.24 2.24
C VAL A 58 -4.79 5.75 2.44
N SER A 59 -5.48 5.12 3.39
CA SER A 59 -5.36 3.68 3.62
C SER A 59 -5.85 2.85 2.44
N ALA A 60 -6.91 3.28 1.76
CA ALA A 60 -7.42 2.60 0.57
C ALA A 60 -6.43 2.72 -0.61
N GLU A 61 -5.87 3.91 -0.83
CA GLU A 61 -4.85 4.16 -1.84
C GLU A 61 -3.58 3.35 -1.58
N LEU A 62 -3.11 3.30 -0.33
CA LEU A 62 -1.96 2.48 0.06
C LEU A 62 -2.21 0.99 -0.21
N ARG A 63 -3.39 0.47 0.15
CA ARG A 63 -3.74 -0.94 -0.14
C ARG A 63 -3.81 -1.22 -1.64
N ALA A 64 -4.32 -0.28 -2.44
CA ALA A 64 -4.34 -0.41 -3.89
C ALA A 64 -2.92 -0.45 -4.46
N SER A 65 -2.04 0.44 -4.01
CA SER A 65 -0.62 0.47 -4.41
C SER A 65 0.12 -0.82 -4.03
N ILE A 66 -0.07 -1.33 -2.82
CA ILE A 66 0.52 -2.60 -2.38
C ILE A 66 0.03 -3.77 -3.25
N THR A 67 -1.26 -3.78 -3.61
CA THR A 67 -1.83 -4.82 -4.47
C THR A 67 -1.19 -4.80 -5.86
N GLU A 68 -0.98 -3.62 -6.44
CA GLU A 68 -0.32 -3.48 -7.74
C GLU A 68 1.17 -3.87 -7.67
N GLN A 69 1.87 -3.45 -6.62
CA GLN A 69 3.26 -3.85 -6.40
C GLN A 69 3.41 -5.38 -6.27
N ASN A 70 2.52 -6.03 -5.51
CA ASN A 70 2.53 -7.48 -5.38
C ASN A 70 2.29 -8.17 -6.72
N ARG A 71 1.34 -7.65 -7.52
CA ARG A 71 1.08 -8.17 -8.88
C ARG A 71 2.30 -8.04 -9.79
N ALA A 72 3.01 -6.92 -9.72
CA ALA A 72 4.23 -6.70 -10.49
C ALA A 72 5.36 -7.64 -10.04
N ILE A 73 5.53 -7.84 -8.73
CA ILE A 73 6.52 -8.78 -8.16
C ILE A 73 6.22 -10.22 -8.60
N ASP A 74 4.96 -10.65 -8.55
CA ASP A 74 4.55 -11.98 -9.02
C ASP A 74 4.83 -12.16 -10.52
N GLY A 75 4.58 -11.12 -11.32
CA GLY A 75 4.90 -11.11 -12.75
C GLY A 75 6.41 -11.23 -12.99
N MET A 76 7.22 -10.45 -12.26
CA MET A 76 8.68 -10.50 -12.33
C MET A 76 9.22 -11.85 -11.89
N ALA A 77 8.68 -12.46 -10.83
CA ALA A 77 9.10 -13.77 -10.36
C ALA A 77 8.87 -14.85 -11.42
N LYS A 78 7.70 -14.85 -12.08
CA LYS A 78 7.40 -15.78 -13.18
C LYS A 78 8.34 -15.59 -14.36
N ALA A 79 8.52 -14.35 -14.81
CA ALA A 79 9.44 -14.05 -15.92
C ALA A 79 10.90 -14.45 -15.60
N THR A 80 11.30 -14.32 -14.33
CA THR A 80 12.62 -14.73 -13.86
C THR A 80 12.78 -16.24 -13.91
N LEU A 81 11.77 -17.00 -13.49
CA LEU A 81 11.78 -18.47 -13.59
C LEU A 81 11.87 -18.93 -15.05
N GLU A 82 11.06 -18.38 -15.94
CA GLU A 82 11.12 -18.70 -17.38
C GLU A 82 12.49 -18.36 -17.99
N ALA A 83 13.11 -17.26 -17.56
CA ALA A 83 14.46 -16.90 -17.99
C ALA A 83 15.52 -17.88 -17.46
N GLN A 84 15.39 -18.34 -16.21
CA GLN A 84 16.28 -19.35 -15.63
C GLN A 84 16.15 -20.69 -16.34
N GLU A 85 14.94 -21.14 -16.65
CA GLU A 85 14.70 -22.38 -17.41
C GLU A 85 15.33 -22.31 -18.81
N ARG A 86 15.13 -21.20 -19.52
CA ARG A 86 15.79 -20.97 -20.82
C ARG A 86 17.31 -20.94 -20.68
N GLY A 87 17.84 -20.32 -19.62
CA GLY A 87 19.27 -20.29 -19.32
C GLY A 87 19.83 -21.68 -19.05
N ALA A 88 19.16 -22.48 -18.23
CA ALA A 88 19.56 -23.85 -17.93
C ALA A 88 19.53 -24.75 -19.17
N ALA A 89 18.50 -24.62 -20.01
CA ALA A 89 18.42 -25.33 -21.29
C ALA A 89 19.58 -24.94 -22.22
N ALA A 90 19.90 -23.65 -22.33
CA ALA A 90 21.02 -23.16 -23.12
C ALA A 90 22.37 -23.68 -22.58
N GLN A 91 22.57 -23.70 -21.27
CA GLN A 91 23.78 -24.26 -20.65
C GLN A 91 23.91 -25.77 -20.90
N ALA A 92 22.82 -26.54 -20.77
CA ALA A 92 22.82 -27.98 -21.05
C ALA A 92 23.14 -28.27 -22.53
N ALA A 93 22.58 -27.49 -23.45
CA ALA A 93 22.88 -27.58 -24.87
C ALA A 93 24.35 -27.22 -25.15
N ALA A 94 24.87 -26.15 -24.54
CA ALA A 94 26.26 -25.73 -24.67
C ALA A 94 27.23 -26.78 -24.12
N ALA A 95 26.95 -27.37 -22.94
CA ALA A 95 27.77 -28.43 -22.37
C ALA A 95 27.79 -29.69 -23.26
N THR A 96 26.66 -30.04 -23.86
CA THR A 96 26.58 -31.18 -24.79
C THR A 96 27.37 -30.91 -26.06
N LYS A 97 27.27 -29.71 -26.64
CA LYS A 97 28.09 -29.30 -27.79
C LYS A 97 29.57 -29.26 -27.43
N GLY A 98 29.94 -28.70 -26.28
CA GLY A 98 31.31 -28.67 -25.77
C GLY A 98 31.93 -30.07 -25.69
N ARG A 99 31.23 -31.03 -25.11
CA ARG A 99 31.68 -32.44 -25.07
C ARG A 99 31.89 -33.05 -26.46
N LYS A 100 31.03 -32.74 -27.43
CA LYS A 100 31.21 -33.19 -28.83
C LYS A 100 32.45 -32.58 -29.46
N TYR A 101 32.65 -31.28 -29.25
CA TYR A 101 33.85 -30.56 -29.69
C TYR A 101 35.12 -31.14 -29.07
N ASP A 102 35.14 -31.34 -27.75
CA ASP A 102 36.30 -31.92 -27.04
C ASP A 102 36.61 -33.33 -27.55
N ALA A 103 35.59 -34.17 -27.76
CA ALA A 103 35.76 -35.50 -28.33
C ALA A 103 36.33 -35.46 -29.76
N ALA A 104 35.86 -34.54 -30.60
CA ALA A 104 36.42 -34.32 -31.94
C ALA A 104 37.88 -33.85 -31.87
N LEU A 105 38.22 -32.98 -30.92
CA LEU A 105 39.58 -32.49 -30.69
C LEU A 105 40.53 -33.64 -30.31
N VAL A 106 40.11 -34.54 -29.43
CA VAL A 106 40.90 -35.72 -29.03
C VAL A 106 41.18 -36.63 -30.23
N GLN A 107 40.21 -36.86 -31.11
CA GLN A 107 40.42 -37.69 -32.32
C GLN A 107 41.49 -37.10 -33.26
N ILE A 108 41.69 -35.77 -33.23
CA ILE A 108 42.60 -35.07 -34.14
C ILE A 108 43.98 -34.84 -33.51
N THR A 109 44.09 -34.79 -32.18
CA THR A 109 45.40 -34.68 -31.50
C THR A 109 46.37 -35.83 -31.80
N GLY A 110 45.86 -37.00 -32.22
CA GLY A 110 46.69 -38.12 -32.72
C GLY A 110 47.05 -38.03 -34.21
N ALA A 111 46.39 -37.17 -34.98
CA ALA A 111 46.60 -37.01 -36.42
C ALA A 111 47.76 -36.03 -36.68
N ARG A 112 48.99 -36.52 -36.75
CA ARG A 112 50.14 -35.75 -37.28
C ARG A 112 50.06 -35.69 -38.80
N ALA A 113 49.38 -34.66 -39.33
CA ALA A 113 49.44 -34.30 -40.74
C ALA A 113 50.70 -33.45 -41.01
N LYS A 114 51.47 -33.77 -42.06
CA LYS A 114 52.63 -32.99 -42.51
C LYS A 114 52.31 -32.09 -43.70
N THR A 115 51.18 -32.33 -44.37
CA THR A 115 50.68 -31.53 -45.50
C THR A 115 49.21 -31.15 -45.29
N CYS A 116 48.73 -30.12 -46.00
CA CYS A 116 47.34 -29.70 -45.92
C CYS A 116 46.38 -30.83 -46.32
N ASP A 117 46.69 -31.57 -47.38
CA ASP A 117 45.84 -32.65 -47.91
C ASP A 117 45.62 -33.77 -46.87
N GLU A 118 46.60 -34.03 -46.02
CA GLU A 118 46.50 -34.97 -44.90
C GLU A 118 45.66 -34.44 -43.72
N ALA A 119 45.57 -33.11 -43.55
CA ALA A 119 44.80 -32.47 -42.47
C ALA A 119 43.32 -32.26 -42.83
N MET A 120 42.99 -32.16 -44.12
CA MET A 120 41.64 -31.88 -44.64
C MET A 120 40.54 -32.84 -44.11
N PRO A 121 40.76 -34.18 -44.03
CA PRO A 121 39.76 -35.12 -43.51
C PRO A 121 39.45 -34.90 -42.03
N ALA A 122 40.47 -34.59 -41.23
CA ALA A 122 40.33 -34.29 -39.80
C ALA A 122 39.56 -32.99 -39.56
N VAL A 123 39.83 -31.95 -40.36
CA VAL A 123 39.09 -30.68 -40.32
C VAL A 123 37.62 -30.88 -40.73
N ARG A 124 37.36 -31.74 -41.71
CA ARG A 124 35.99 -32.08 -42.14
C ARG A 124 35.19 -32.78 -41.04
N LEU A 125 35.81 -33.74 -40.34
CA LEU A 125 35.22 -34.40 -39.17
C LEU A 125 34.92 -33.41 -38.03
N LEU A 126 35.80 -32.43 -37.81
CA LEU A 126 35.54 -31.33 -36.87
C LEU A 126 34.31 -30.52 -37.31
N LEU A 127 34.23 -30.07 -38.56
CA LEU A 127 33.10 -29.29 -39.05
C LEU A 127 31.77 -30.06 -39.05
N GLU A 128 31.80 -31.38 -39.25
CA GLU A 128 30.62 -32.25 -39.18
C GLU A 128 30.16 -32.50 -37.73
N GLY A 129 31.09 -32.64 -36.77
CA GLY A 129 30.76 -32.79 -35.34
C GLY A 129 30.20 -31.51 -34.68
N VAL A 130 30.40 -30.37 -35.33
CA VAL A 130 30.01 -29.03 -34.88
C VAL A 130 28.62 -28.60 -35.35
N ARG A 131 28.16 -29.12 -36.49
CA ARG A 131 26.81 -28.88 -37.01
C ARG A 131 25.75 -29.55 -36.13
#